data_AF-A0A7T0FZB1-F1
#
_entry.id   AF-A0A7T0FZB1-F1
#
_cell.length_a   1.000
_cell.length_b   1.000
_cell.length_c   1.000
_cell.angle_alpha   90.00
_cell.angle_beta   90.00
_cell.angle_gamma   90.00
#
_symmetry.space_group_name_H-M   'P 1'
#
loop_
_entity.id
_entity.type
_entity.pdbx_description
1 polymer ?
#
loop_
_entity_poly.entity_id
_entity_poly.type
_entity_poly.pdbx_seq_one_letter_code
_entity_poly.pdbx_strand_id
1 'polypeptide(L)'
;MKIPYTTKLGLVFTLILSILGGCASVPQRVFKAPAPAVTRASKALFEDAFEAQEKGKYRKAISLWKQFLNAEPDSVQGHNNLGMVFYAEDRLSESINELETAWKLAPKNDIVLRNLSRSLQFQVALLKENREYERAIRHLQRLQEISKPEDFQKVQFMVEELEDRIYEQVQNANTVEKYRWYLKQYPTGINAEKARKKLAVLQDRQSSLIQSFEDREQVDNSGVLESIPEEDSFDSVDISEEDVSASQPVIAEEPVMEEPPATPEADRTSIEESPVMEEEAVGEVKQGTMPEPVAQVPAEVEPEKGQQAPDEEPSELTEIEPAPIKEPEARAPKKYQVVITLDNPDSSLRVRAEPNTKSPVLTGLKHGQMRSYVEENKGWFKIEYAPGKSGWVSKKFSRKLEPGTKKTEPQAQGFPAIRLAAAGS
;
A
#
# COMPACT_ATOMS: atom_id res chain seq x y z
N MET A 1 15.57 -20.00 -57.31
CA MET A 1 16.91 -19.72 -56.77
C MET A 1 16.77 -19.68 -55.25
N LYS A 2 17.21 -20.76 -54.57
CA LYS A 2 17.09 -20.95 -53.11
C LYS A 2 18.40 -20.48 -52.47
N ILE A 3 18.33 -19.66 -51.42
CA ILE A 3 19.49 -19.32 -50.59
C ILE A 3 19.33 -20.08 -49.26
N PRO A 4 20.30 -20.92 -48.84
CA PRO A 4 20.18 -21.76 -47.65
C PRO A 4 20.60 -21.02 -46.37
N TYR A 5 19.90 -21.31 -45.28
CA TYR A 5 20.31 -20.99 -43.92
C TYR A 5 21.35 -22.01 -43.45
N THR A 6 22.55 -21.56 -43.10
CA THR A 6 23.53 -22.37 -42.35
C THR A 6 24.06 -21.59 -41.15
N THR A 7 23.92 -22.22 -39.98
CA THR A 7 24.85 -22.28 -38.85
C THR A 7 25.41 -20.98 -38.27
N LYS A 8 24.94 -20.62 -37.05
CA LYS A 8 25.80 -20.23 -35.92
C LYS A 8 25.20 -20.74 -34.60
N LEU A 9 25.47 -21.99 -34.31
CA LEU A 9 25.49 -22.54 -32.96
C LEU A 9 26.87 -22.17 -32.37
N GLY A 10 26.89 -21.48 -31.23
CA GLY A 10 28.12 -21.25 -30.45
C GLY A 10 28.44 -19.79 -30.18
N LEU A 11 27.78 -19.20 -29.17
CA LEU A 11 28.40 -18.32 -28.17
C LEU A 11 27.38 -17.93 -27.07
N VAL A 12 26.88 -18.90 -26.29
CA VAL A 12 26.08 -18.61 -25.08
C VAL A 12 26.65 -19.40 -23.92
N PHE A 13 27.93 -19.16 -23.59
CA PHE A 13 28.53 -19.64 -22.35
C PHE A 13 29.84 -18.88 -22.09
N THR A 14 29.75 -17.61 -21.65
CA THR A 14 30.81 -16.84 -20.97
C THR A 14 30.33 -15.40 -20.72
N LEU A 15 29.28 -15.25 -19.91
CA LEU A 15 29.06 -14.00 -19.16
C LEU A 15 28.24 -14.26 -17.88
N ILE A 16 28.59 -15.30 -17.13
CA ILE A 16 28.09 -15.55 -15.77
C ILE A 16 29.31 -15.60 -14.85
N LEU A 17 29.99 -14.47 -14.66
CA LEU A 17 31.00 -14.32 -13.58
C LEU A 17 31.41 -12.85 -13.38
N SER A 18 30.45 -11.93 -13.26
CA SER A 18 30.73 -10.54 -12.82
C SER A 18 29.52 -9.81 -12.21
N ILE A 19 28.61 -10.53 -11.54
CA ILE A 19 27.61 -9.91 -10.64
C ILE A 19 27.90 -10.39 -9.20
N LEU A 20 29.11 -10.11 -8.74
CA LEU A 20 29.42 -9.92 -7.32
C LEU A 20 29.52 -8.42 -7.00
N GLY A 21 28.78 -7.60 -7.76
CA GLY A 21 28.53 -6.21 -7.42
C GLY A 21 27.53 -6.20 -6.29
N GLY A 22 28.02 -5.92 -5.08
CA GLY A 22 27.28 -5.99 -3.84
C GLY A 22 25.88 -5.41 -3.96
N CYS A 23 24.90 -6.16 -3.45
CA CYS A 23 23.61 -5.61 -3.09
C CYS A 23 23.86 -4.42 -2.17
N ALA A 24 23.82 -3.20 -2.72
CA ALA A 24 23.76 -1.99 -1.91
C ALA A 24 22.44 -2.07 -1.14
N SER A 25 22.49 -2.62 0.06
CA SER A 25 21.35 -2.66 0.96
C SER A 25 20.93 -1.21 1.19
N VAL A 26 19.65 -0.92 0.95
CA VAL A 26 19.11 0.41 1.22
C VAL A 26 19.36 0.70 2.70
N PRO A 27 20.03 1.81 3.06
CA PRO A 27 20.41 2.08 4.44
C PRO A 27 19.19 2.06 5.34
N GLN A 28 19.21 1.18 6.35
CA GLN A 28 18.13 1.06 7.31
C GLN A 28 18.10 2.32 8.20
N ARG A 29 16.90 2.85 8.45
CA ARG A 29 16.72 3.99 9.37
C ARG A 29 16.51 3.44 10.78
N VAL A 30 17.52 3.57 11.62
CA VAL A 30 17.55 2.99 12.96
C VAL A 30 17.95 4.03 13.98
N PHE A 31 17.60 3.81 15.24
CA PHE A 31 18.08 4.62 16.35
C PHE A 31 19.46 4.12 16.76
N LYS A 32 20.43 5.04 16.85
CA LYS A 32 21.83 4.71 17.20
C LYS A 32 22.15 4.84 18.69
N ALA A 33 21.19 5.31 19.48
CA ALA A 33 21.32 5.47 20.93
C ALA A 33 19.97 5.22 21.61
N PRO A 34 19.98 4.73 22.86
CA PRO A 34 18.76 4.60 23.66
C PRO A 34 18.25 5.98 24.13
N ALA A 35 17.12 5.99 24.84
CA ALA A 35 16.68 7.17 25.56
C ALA A 35 17.72 7.56 26.65
N PRO A 36 17.86 8.85 27.01
CA PRO A 36 18.87 9.29 27.98
C PRO A 36 18.73 8.69 29.39
N ALA A 37 17.54 8.26 29.78
CA ALA A 37 17.20 7.84 31.14
C ALA A 37 17.23 6.32 31.38
N VAL A 38 18.00 5.56 30.58
CA VAL A 38 18.13 4.11 30.76
C VAL A 38 19.28 3.75 31.72
N THR A 39 19.21 2.58 32.34
CA THR A 39 20.29 2.10 33.22
C THR A 39 21.60 1.85 32.42
N ARG A 40 22.75 1.80 33.11
CA ARG A 40 24.03 1.41 32.49
C ARG A 40 23.95 0.02 31.85
N ALA A 41 23.27 -0.91 32.49
CA ALA A 41 23.07 -2.28 31.97
C ALA A 41 22.21 -2.27 30.70
N SER A 42 21.08 -1.55 30.71
CA SER A 42 20.22 -1.37 29.54
C SER A 42 20.97 -0.70 28.38
N LYS A 43 21.81 0.31 28.68
CA LYS A 43 22.65 0.97 27.68
C LYS A 43 23.64 0.00 27.03
N ALA A 44 24.30 -0.86 27.80
CA ALA A 44 25.19 -1.88 27.27
C ALA A 44 24.43 -2.89 26.37
N LEU A 45 23.25 -3.35 26.80
CA LEU A 45 22.39 -4.21 25.98
C LEU A 45 21.99 -3.55 24.65
N PHE A 46 21.67 -2.25 24.67
CA PHE A 46 21.37 -1.49 23.47
C PHE A 46 22.57 -1.47 22.50
N GLU A 47 23.75 -1.12 23.02
CA GLU A 47 24.98 -1.01 22.23
C GLU A 47 25.35 -2.35 21.60
N ASP A 48 25.30 -3.44 22.38
CA ASP A 48 25.57 -4.80 21.90
C ASP A 48 24.54 -5.26 20.85
N ALA A 49 23.25 -4.96 21.07
CA ALA A 49 22.18 -5.29 20.13
C ALA A 49 22.35 -4.55 18.80
N PHE A 50 22.64 -3.25 18.88
CA PHE A 50 22.89 -2.40 17.73
C PHE A 50 24.13 -2.85 16.95
N GLU A 51 25.23 -3.17 17.63
CA GLU A 51 26.44 -3.69 16.99
C GLU A 51 26.17 -5.04 16.28
N ALA A 52 25.45 -5.95 16.93
CA ALA A 52 25.07 -7.21 16.32
C ALA A 52 24.20 -7.01 15.07
N GLN A 53 23.27 -6.04 15.12
CA GLN A 53 22.43 -5.66 13.99
C GLN A 53 23.24 -5.10 12.82
N GLU A 54 24.13 -4.13 13.06
CA GLU A 54 24.99 -3.53 12.02
C GLU A 54 25.91 -4.56 11.36
N LYS A 55 26.33 -5.59 12.12
CA LYS A 55 27.14 -6.71 11.62
C LYS A 55 26.31 -7.79 10.92
N GLY A 56 25.00 -7.61 10.76
CA GLY A 56 24.10 -8.60 10.15
C GLY A 56 23.90 -9.89 10.97
N LYS A 57 24.28 -9.89 12.24
CA LYS A 57 24.14 -11.05 13.14
C LYS A 57 22.73 -11.08 13.74
N TYR A 58 21.72 -11.21 12.88
CA TYR A 58 20.31 -10.96 13.23
C TYR A 58 19.79 -11.82 14.39
N ARG A 59 20.12 -13.12 14.44
CA ARG A 59 19.73 -13.97 15.59
C ARG A 59 20.25 -13.44 16.93
N LYS A 60 21.51 -12.99 16.97
CA LYS A 60 22.11 -12.39 18.17
C LYS A 60 21.45 -11.04 18.49
N ALA A 61 21.26 -10.20 17.47
CA ALA A 61 20.60 -8.90 17.60
C ALA A 61 19.18 -9.04 18.16
N ILE A 62 18.37 -9.98 17.67
CA ILE A 62 17.02 -10.25 18.17
C ILE A 62 17.05 -10.64 19.65
N SER A 63 17.96 -11.55 20.04
CA SER A 63 18.07 -11.95 21.44
C SER A 63 18.41 -10.77 22.35
N LEU A 64 19.37 -9.94 21.95
CA LEU A 64 19.79 -8.77 22.72
C LEU A 64 18.72 -7.67 22.75
N TRP A 65 18.05 -7.40 21.62
CA TRP A 65 16.93 -6.46 21.58
C TRP A 65 15.77 -6.90 22.47
N LYS A 66 15.47 -8.21 22.52
CA LYS A 66 14.47 -8.75 23.44
C LYS A 66 14.88 -8.61 24.91
N GLN A 67 16.15 -8.86 25.24
CA GLN A 67 16.66 -8.62 26.60
C GLN A 67 16.59 -7.14 26.98
N PHE A 68 16.95 -6.26 26.05
CA PHE A 68 16.83 -4.81 26.23
C PHE A 68 15.36 -4.41 26.47
N LEU A 69 14.42 -4.91 25.66
CA LEU A 69 12.98 -4.63 25.82
C LEU A 69 12.36 -5.28 27.07
N ASN A 70 12.96 -6.34 27.61
CA ASN A 70 12.55 -6.88 28.90
C ASN A 70 12.89 -5.93 30.06
N ALA A 71 14.02 -5.20 29.95
CA ALA A 71 14.40 -4.17 30.92
C ALA A 71 13.71 -2.82 30.66
N GLU A 72 13.49 -2.48 29.38
CA GLU A 72 12.96 -1.19 28.92
C GLU A 72 11.75 -1.41 27.98
N PRO A 73 10.60 -1.88 28.50
CA PRO A 73 9.46 -2.34 27.69
C PRO A 73 8.80 -1.24 26.86
N ASP A 74 8.89 0.02 27.28
CA ASP A 74 8.30 1.16 26.55
C ASP A 74 9.33 1.88 25.66
N SER A 75 10.43 1.21 25.31
CA SER A 75 11.49 1.81 24.49
C SER A 75 11.10 1.88 23.01
N VAL A 76 10.77 3.09 22.55
CA VAL A 76 10.53 3.40 21.13
C VAL A 76 11.70 2.93 20.25
N GLN A 77 12.94 3.19 20.71
CA GLN A 77 14.15 2.83 19.98
C GLN A 77 14.34 1.31 19.91
N GLY A 78 14.08 0.61 21.01
CA GLY A 78 14.15 -0.85 21.06
C GLY A 78 13.17 -1.52 20.11
N HIS A 79 11.89 -1.15 20.20
CA HIS A 79 10.84 -1.68 19.32
C HIS A 79 11.11 -1.34 17.84
N ASN A 80 11.53 -0.10 17.55
CA ASN A 80 11.87 0.27 16.18
C ASN A 80 13.03 -0.56 15.62
N ASN A 81 14.12 -0.69 16.38
CA ASN A 81 15.30 -1.39 15.92
C ASN A 81 15.04 -2.89 15.79
N LEU A 82 14.35 -3.53 16.75
CA LEU A 82 13.92 -4.92 16.65
C LEU A 82 13.03 -5.14 15.42
N GLY A 83 12.08 -4.25 15.17
CA GLY A 83 11.24 -4.28 13.98
C GLY A 83 12.04 -4.19 12.67
N MET A 84 13.13 -3.42 12.65
CA MET A 84 14.05 -3.34 11.50
C MET A 84 14.96 -4.56 11.34
N VAL A 85 15.29 -5.25 12.43
CA VAL A 85 15.98 -6.56 12.35
C VAL A 85 15.04 -7.60 11.76
N PHE A 86 13.79 -7.67 12.21
CA PHE A 86 12.79 -8.56 11.59
C PHE A 86 12.54 -8.23 10.12
N TYR A 87 12.50 -6.94 9.76
CA TYR A 87 12.42 -6.52 8.36
C TYR A 87 13.59 -7.04 7.53
N ALA A 88 14.81 -7.03 8.08
CA ALA A 88 16.01 -7.52 7.38
C ALA A 88 16.04 -9.04 7.19
N GLU A 89 15.30 -9.79 8.01
CA GLU A 89 15.12 -11.24 7.90
C GLU A 89 13.85 -11.63 7.11
N ASP A 90 13.22 -10.69 6.40
CA ASP A 90 11.93 -10.87 5.69
C ASP A 90 10.76 -11.33 6.60
N ARG A 91 10.90 -11.16 7.91
CA ARG A 91 9.90 -11.46 8.95
C ARG A 91 8.96 -10.29 9.13
N LEU A 92 8.18 -10.01 8.08
CA LEU A 92 7.39 -8.77 7.98
C LEU A 92 6.26 -8.66 9.00
N SER A 93 5.67 -9.79 9.40
CA SER A 93 4.60 -9.79 10.41
C SER A 93 5.14 -9.32 11.77
N GLU A 94 6.26 -9.88 12.22
CA GLU A 94 6.94 -9.45 13.45
C GLU A 94 7.48 -8.02 13.32
N SER A 95 8.04 -7.66 12.15
CA SER A 95 8.48 -6.29 11.88
C SER A 95 7.36 -5.27 12.07
N ILE A 96 6.20 -5.50 11.45
CA ILE A 96 5.04 -4.62 11.56
C ILE A 96 4.56 -4.54 13.01
N ASN A 97 4.51 -5.66 13.74
CA ASN A 97 4.07 -5.67 15.14
C ASN A 97 4.95 -4.81 16.06
N GLU A 98 6.27 -4.95 15.95
CA GLU A 98 7.22 -4.14 16.73
C GLU A 98 7.15 -2.66 16.34
N LEU A 99 7.06 -2.37 15.03
CA LEU A 99 6.96 -1.00 14.53
C LEU A 99 5.62 -0.34 14.90
N GLU A 100 4.54 -1.10 15.00
CA GLU A 100 3.26 -0.61 15.53
C GLU A 100 3.36 -0.26 17.01
N THR A 101 4.10 -1.05 17.79
CA THR A 101 4.35 -0.75 19.20
C THR A 101 5.17 0.53 19.35
N ALA A 102 6.25 0.66 18.58
CA ALA A 102 7.02 1.91 18.51
C ALA A 102 6.16 3.11 18.07
N TRP A 103 5.23 2.92 17.12
CA TRP A 103 4.33 3.97 16.65
C TRP A 103 3.31 4.37 17.71
N LYS A 104 2.75 3.43 18.47
CA LYS A 104 1.84 3.74 19.59
C LYS A 104 2.53 4.60 20.64
N LEU A 105 3.79 4.29 20.95
CA LEU A 105 4.61 5.02 21.92
C LEU A 105 5.02 6.41 21.39
N ALA A 106 5.28 6.54 20.08
CA ALA A 106 5.68 7.82 19.47
C ALA A 106 5.02 8.05 18.09
N PRO A 107 3.72 8.42 18.04
CA PRO A 107 2.94 8.45 16.78
C PRO A 107 3.41 9.48 15.74
N LYS A 108 4.14 10.50 16.19
CA LYS A 108 4.69 11.57 15.34
C LYS A 108 6.18 11.38 15.04
N ASN A 109 6.79 10.28 15.51
CA ASN A 109 8.21 10.06 15.28
C ASN A 109 8.47 9.69 13.82
N ASP A 110 9.31 10.51 13.22
CA ASP A 110 9.61 10.53 11.80
C ASP A 110 10.38 9.26 11.33
N ILE A 111 11.20 8.66 12.18
CA ILE A 111 11.89 7.39 11.90
C ILE A 111 10.88 6.24 11.93
N VAL A 112 10.09 6.17 13.01
CA VAL A 112 9.09 5.11 13.22
C VAL A 112 8.04 5.10 12.11
N LEU A 113 7.45 6.26 11.78
CA LEU A 113 6.45 6.38 10.71
C LEU A 113 7.00 5.88 9.37
N ARG A 114 8.25 6.21 9.04
CA ARG A 114 8.86 5.79 7.78
C ARG A 114 9.15 4.30 7.74
N ASN A 115 9.61 3.72 8.84
CA ASN A 115 9.87 2.29 8.95
C ASN A 115 8.56 1.49 8.88
N LEU A 116 7.54 1.87 9.66
CA LEU A 116 6.23 1.21 9.61
C LEU A 116 5.60 1.33 8.22
N SER A 117 5.62 2.53 7.62
CA SER A 117 5.12 2.73 6.25
C SER A 117 5.83 1.84 5.23
N ARG A 118 7.16 1.70 5.36
CA ARG A 118 7.96 0.84 4.49
C ARG A 118 7.59 -0.63 4.65
N SER A 119 7.50 -1.14 5.89
CA SER A 119 7.11 -2.53 6.15
C SER A 119 5.71 -2.84 5.64
N LEU A 120 4.75 -1.92 5.85
CA LEU A 120 3.38 -2.04 5.31
C LEU A 120 3.37 -2.06 3.78
N GLN A 121 4.10 -1.15 3.13
CA GLN A 121 4.18 -1.10 1.66
C GLN A 121 4.81 -2.37 1.08
N PHE A 122 5.82 -2.91 1.75
CA PHE A 122 6.44 -4.14 1.30
C PHE A 122 5.50 -5.35 1.45
N GLN A 123 4.78 -5.43 2.56
CA GLN A 123 3.73 -6.43 2.76
C GLN A 123 2.62 -6.32 1.70
N VAL A 124 2.20 -5.10 1.35
CA VAL A 124 1.23 -4.86 0.27
C VAL A 124 1.76 -5.38 -1.07
N ALA A 125 3.03 -5.12 -1.40
CA ALA A 125 3.62 -5.57 -2.65
C ALA A 125 3.64 -7.10 -2.77
N LEU A 126 4.05 -7.81 -1.70
CA LEU A 126 4.04 -9.27 -1.68
C LEU A 126 2.64 -9.86 -1.81
N LEU A 127 1.68 -9.32 -1.07
CA LEU A 127 0.29 -9.78 -1.13
C LEU A 127 -0.34 -9.51 -2.50
N LYS A 128 0.01 -8.38 -3.14
CA LYS A 128 -0.43 -8.07 -4.51
C LYS A 128 0.12 -9.08 -5.51
N GLU A 129 1.39 -9.47 -5.38
CA GLU A 129 2.02 -10.49 -6.24
C GLU A 129 1.33 -11.85 -6.09
N ASN A 130 1.03 -12.24 -4.84
CA ASN A 130 0.30 -13.46 -4.52
C ASN A 130 -1.21 -13.40 -4.84
N ARG A 131 -1.69 -12.27 -5.39
CA ARG A 131 -3.11 -12.00 -5.66
C ARG A 131 -4.02 -12.06 -4.43
N GLU A 132 -3.45 -11.85 -3.25
CA GLU A 132 -4.13 -11.76 -1.96
C GLU A 132 -4.59 -10.31 -1.69
N TYR A 133 -5.38 -9.78 -2.62
CA TYR A 133 -5.71 -8.35 -2.67
C TYR A 133 -6.49 -7.85 -1.46
N GLU A 134 -7.34 -8.67 -0.84
CA GLU A 134 -8.05 -8.29 0.39
C GLU A 134 -7.10 -8.03 1.56
N ARG A 135 -6.08 -8.88 1.71
CA ARG A 135 -5.05 -8.71 2.74
C ARG A 135 -4.25 -7.45 2.46
N ALA A 136 -3.89 -7.22 1.19
CA ALA A 136 -3.19 -6.02 0.77
C ALA A 136 -4.00 -4.74 1.07
N ILE A 137 -5.32 -4.74 0.82
CA ILE A 137 -6.19 -3.60 1.17
C ILE A 137 -6.16 -3.30 2.67
N ARG A 138 -6.14 -4.31 3.54
CA ARG A 138 -6.04 -4.07 5.00
C ARG A 138 -4.74 -3.34 5.37
N HIS A 139 -3.61 -3.72 4.79
CA HIS A 139 -2.35 -3.01 5.03
C HIS A 139 -2.33 -1.61 4.40
N LEU A 140 -3.03 -1.39 3.29
CA LEU A 140 -3.23 -0.05 2.73
C LEU A 140 -4.10 0.82 3.64
N GLN A 141 -5.18 0.29 4.20
CA GLN A 141 -6.00 1.00 5.17
C GLN A 141 -5.17 1.38 6.40
N ARG A 142 -4.37 0.44 6.89
CA ARG A 142 -3.44 0.71 7.99
C ARG A 142 -2.41 1.79 7.63
N LEU A 143 -1.87 1.76 6.42
CA LEU A 143 -0.98 2.80 5.90
C LEU A 143 -1.68 4.16 5.87
N GLN A 144 -2.97 4.22 5.48
CA GLN A 144 -3.74 5.45 5.47
C GLN A 144 -3.89 6.05 6.87
N GLU A 145 -4.16 5.23 7.89
CA GLU A 145 -4.32 5.68 9.28
C GLU A 145 -3.08 6.38 9.85
N ILE A 146 -1.88 5.92 9.46
CA ILE A 146 -0.61 6.50 9.93
C ILE A 146 -0.06 7.59 9.02
N SER A 147 -0.68 7.80 7.85
CA SER A 147 -0.21 8.77 6.84
C SER A 147 -0.77 10.17 7.06
N LYS A 148 -0.14 11.17 6.41
CA LYS A 148 -0.67 12.54 6.39
C LYS A 148 -1.89 12.65 5.46
N PRO A 149 -2.80 13.61 5.67
CA PRO A 149 -3.97 13.80 4.81
C PRO A 149 -3.62 13.98 3.32
N GLU A 150 -2.48 14.58 2.98
CA GLU A 150 -2.01 14.69 1.59
C GLU A 150 -1.76 13.34 0.90
N ASP A 151 -1.44 12.29 1.66
CA ASP A 151 -1.18 10.95 1.15
C ASP A 151 -2.46 10.09 1.01
N PHE A 152 -3.58 10.50 1.61
CA PHE A 152 -4.83 9.72 1.59
C PHE A 152 -5.32 9.43 0.17
N GLN A 153 -5.16 10.40 -0.75
CA GLN A 153 -5.55 10.20 -2.14
C GLN A 153 -4.70 9.11 -2.81
N LYS A 154 -3.40 9.06 -2.52
CA LYS A 154 -2.49 8.04 -3.06
C LYS A 154 -2.84 6.66 -2.52
N VAL A 155 -3.13 6.56 -1.23
CA VAL A 155 -3.47 5.28 -0.60
C VAL A 155 -4.81 4.75 -1.08
N GLN A 156 -5.83 5.61 -1.15
CA GLN A 156 -7.11 5.18 -1.70
C GLN A 156 -6.95 4.69 -3.14
N PHE A 157 -6.20 5.38 -3.99
CA PHE A 157 -6.03 4.91 -5.36
C PHE A 157 -5.50 3.47 -5.42
N MET A 158 -4.55 3.12 -4.55
CA MET A 158 -4.06 1.75 -4.45
C MET A 158 -5.17 0.79 -4.00
N VAL A 159 -6.02 1.19 -3.05
CA VAL A 159 -7.20 0.39 -2.64
C VAL A 159 -8.15 0.18 -3.82
N GLU A 160 -8.45 1.24 -4.59
CA GLU A 160 -9.33 1.17 -5.77
C GLU A 160 -8.79 0.22 -6.84
N GLU A 161 -7.48 0.28 -7.11
CA GLU A 161 -6.80 -0.65 -8.03
C GLU A 161 -6.99 -2.11 -7.58
N LEU A 162 -6.81 -2.38 -6.28
CA LEU A 162 -6.96 -3.73 -5.74
C LEU A 162 -8.42 -4.20 -5.72
N GLU A 163 -9.39 -3.31 -5.47
CA GLU A 163 -10.81 -3.63 -5.60
C GLU A 163 -11.20 -4.03 -7.03
N ASP A 164 -10.61 -3.39 -8.05
CA ASP A 164 -10.81 -3.77 -9.45
C ASP A 164 -10.24 -5.17 -9.71
N ARG A 165 -9.05 -5.49 -9.18
CA ARG A 165 -8.43 -6.82 -9.29
C ARG A 165 -9.26 -7.91 -8.58
N ILE A 166 -9.84 -7.60 -7.43
CA ILE A 166 -10.77 -8.51 -6.73
C ILE A 166 -12.00 -8.76 -7.60
N TYR A 167 -12.55 -7.73 -8.22
CA TYR A 167 -13.68 -7.90 -9.11
C TYR A 167 -13.32 -8.76 -10.34
N GLU A 168 -12.12 -8.60 -10.93
CA GLU A 168 -11.62 -9.50 -11.99
C GLU A 168 -11.59 -10.97 -11.52
N GLN A 169 -11.13 -11.26 -10.31
CA GLN A 169 -11.16 -12.61 -9.74
C GLN A 169 -12.59 -13.16 -9.61
N VAL A 170 -13.54 -12.32 -9.19
CA VAL A 170 -14.96 -12.67 -9.08
C VAL A 170 -15.54 -12.96 -10.47
N GLN A 171 -15.18 -12.17 -11.48
CA GLN A 171 -15.60 -12.40 -12.86
C GLN A 171 -15.06 -13.71 -13.43
N ASN A 172 -13.81 -14.06 -13.12
CA ASN A 172 -13.19 -15.30 -13.58
C ASN A 172 -13.81 -16.53 -12.93
N ALA A 173 -14.12 -16.47 -11.62
CA ALA A 173 -14.82 -17.56 -10.94
C ALA A 173 -16.27 -17.71 -11.44
N ASN A 174 -16.92 -16.58 -11.73
CA ASN A 174 -18.26 -16.52 -12.33
C ASN A 174 -19.34 -17.35 -11.60
N THR A 175 -19.27 -17.46 -10.27
CA THR A 175 -20.26 -18.20 -9.47
C THR A 175 -21.16 -17.28 -8.64
N VAL A 176 -22.36 -17.73 -8.31
CA VAL A 176 -23.32 -17.01 -7.45
C VAL A 176 -22.68 -16.64 -6.11
N GLU A 177 -21.94 -17.56 -5.50
CA GLU A 177 -21.28 -17.40 -4.21
C GLU A 177 -20.25 -16.27 -4.25
N LYS A 178 -19.41 -16.23 -5.29
CA LYS A 178 -18.37 -15.19 -5.42
C LYS A 178 -18.95 -13.80 -5.66
N TYR A 179 -20.01 -13.67 -6.47
CA TYR A 179 -20.68 -12.38 -6.63
C TYR A 179 -21.41 -11.93 -5.35
N ARG A 180 -22.05 -12.84 -4.61
CA ARG A 180 -22.68 -12.52 -3.32
C ARG A 180 -21.65 -12.07 -2.29
N TRP A 181 -20.54 -12.80 -2.19
CA TRP A 181 -19.43 -12.43 -1.33
C TRP A 181 -18.88 -11.04 -1.69
N TYR A 182 -18.64 -10.77 -2.97
CA TYR A 182 -18.16 -9.47 -3.44
C TYR A 182 -19.10 -8.34 -3.04
N LEU A 183 -20.40 -8.50 -3.27
CA LEU A 183 -21.41 -7.48 -2.94
C LEU A 183 -21.59 -7.25 -1.44
N LYS A 184 -21.29 -8.27 -0.61
CA LYS A 184 -21.26 -8.12 0.84
C LYS A 184 -20.11 -7.21 1.29
N GLN A 185 -18.94 -7.35 0.67
CA GLN A 185 -17.75 -6.56 1.01
C GLN A 185 -17.76 -5.18 0.35
N TYR A 186 -18.23 -5.11 -0.90
CA TYR A 186 -18.22 -3.91 -1.75
C TYR A 186 -19.64 -3.63 -2.26
N PRO A 187 -20.54 -3.11 -1.42
CA PRO A 187 -21.95 -2.93 -1.77
C PRO A 187 -22.18 -1.76 -2.73
N THR A 188 -21.22 -0.89 -2.98
CA THR A 188 -21.41 0.32 -3.80
C THR A 188 -20.35 0.43 -4.89
N GLY A 189 -20.65 1.23 -5.92
CA GLY A 189 -19.74 1.50 -7.04
C GLY A 189 -20.06 0.68 -8.29
N ILE A 190 -19.34 1.00 -9.37
CA ILE A 190 -19.60 0.45 -10.71
C ILE A 190 -19.46 -1.07 -10.75
N ASN A 191 -18.43 -1.60 -10.09
CA ASN A 191 -18.22 -3.04 -10.05
C ASN A 191 -19.32 -3.75 -9.23
N ALA A 192 -19.84 -3.11 -8.18
CA ALA A 192 -21.00 -3.62 -7.46
C ALA A 192 -22.26 -3.63 -8.35
N GLU A 193 -22.51 -2.60 -9.15
CA GLU A 193 -23.62 -2.61 -10.12
C GLU A 193 -23.49 -3.71 -11.18
N LYS A 194 -22.29 -3.88 -11.74
CA LYS A 194 -21.99 -4.96 -12.68
C LYS A 194 -22.16 -6.34 -12.02
N ALA A 195 -21.67 -6.50 -10.79
CA ALA A 195 -21.82 -7.72 -9.99
C ALA A 195 -23.30 -8.07 -9.76
N ARG A 196 -24.14 -7.10 -9.38
CA ARG A 196 -25.59 -7.31 -9.19
C ARG A 196 -26.27 -7.81 -10.47
N LYS A 197 -26.00 -7.16 -11.60
CA LYS A 197 -26.57 -7.56 -12.90
C LYS A 197 -26.15 -8.99 -13.26
N LYS A 198 -24.87 -9.31 -13.08
CA LYS A 198 -24.35 -10.63 -13.40
C LYS A 198 -24.90 -11.71 -12.45
N LEU A 199 -25.01 -11.39 -11.16
CA LEU A 199 -25.63 -12.26 -10.16
C LEU A 199 -27.09 -12.59 -10.51
N ALA A 200 -27.90 -11.59 -10.90
CA ALA A 200 -29.28 -11.82 -11.30
C ALA A 200 -29.39 -12.80 -12.49
N VAL A 201 -28.55 -12.63 -13.51
CA VAL A 201 -28.49 -13.54 -14.68
C VAL A 201 -28.11 -14.96 -14.27
N LEU A 202 -27.13 -15.11 -13.37
CA LEU A 202 -26.71 -16.44 -12.89
C LEU A 202 -27.80 -17.14 -12.07
N GLN A 203 -28.53 -16.39 -11.24
CA GLN A 203 -29.63 -16.93 -10.44
C GLN A 203 -30.82 -17.36 -11.30
N ASP A 204 -31.16 -16.59 -12.34
CA ASP A 204 -32.22 -16.95 -13.29
C ASP A 204 -31.87 -18.22 -14.07
N ARG A 205 -30.63 -18.34 -14.54
CA ARG A 205 -30.14 -19.56 -15.19
C ARG A 205 -30.16 -20.77 -14.26
N GLN A 206 -29.79 -20.59 -12.98
CA GLN A 206 -29.84 -21.67 -12.00
C GLN A 206 -31.28 -22.12 -11.73
N SER A 207 -32.20 -21.16 -11.60
CA SER A 207 -33.62 -21.43 -11.34
C SER A 207 -34.28 -22.15 -12.53
N SER A 208 -33.99 -21.71 -13.76
CA SER A 208 -34.49 -22.38 -14.98
C SER A 208 -33.92 -23.78 -15.18
N LEU A 209 -32.66 -24.02 -14.80
CA LEU A 209 -32.09 -25.37 -14.79
C LEU A 209 -32.80 -26.28 -13.78
N ILE A 210 -33.01 -25.80 -12.54
CA ILE A 210 -33.74 -26.55 -11.50
C ILE A 210 -35.14 -26.92 -11.99
N GLN A 211 -35.88 -25.94 -12.53
CA GLN A 211 -37.22 -26.18 -13.10
C GLN A 211 -37.18 -27.27 -14.19
N SER A 212 -36.18 -27.23 -15.08
CA SER A 212 -36.06 -28.23 -16.15
C SER A 212 -35.76 -29.65 -15.66
N PHE A 213 -35.15 -29.80 -14.48
CA PHE A 213 -34.95 -31.11 -13.86
C PHE A 213 -36.22 -31.60 -13.18
N GLU A 214 -36.90 -30.73 -12.42
CA GLU A 214 -38.20 -31.04 -11.80
C GLU A 214 -39.24 -31.46 -12.84
N ASP A 215 -39.30 -30.75 -13.97
CA ASP A 215 -40.21 -31.07 -15.07
C ASP A 215 -39.89 -32.45 -15.69
N ARG A 216 -38.61 -32.84 -15.79
CA ARG A 216 -38.21 -34.16 -16.33
C ARG A 216 -38.51 -35.29 -15.35
N GLU A 217 -38.30 -35.08 -14.06
CA GLU A 217 -38.57 -36.06 -13.02
C GLU A 217 -40.08 -36.30 -12.87
N GLN A 218 -40.91 -35.27 -13.07
CA GLN A 218 -42.36 -35.44 -13.15
C GLN A 218 -42.83 -36.20 -14.40
N VAL A 219 -42.13 -36.08 -15.53
CA VAL A 219 -42.44 -36.83 -16.76
C VAL A 219 -42.06 -38.31 -16.60
N ASP A 220 -40.94 -38.62 -15.96
CA ASP A 220 -40.50 -40.01 -15.73
C ASP A 220 -41.40 -40.73 -14.70
N ASN A 221 -41.87 -40.00 -13.67
CA ASN A 221 -42.78 -40.55 -12.65
C ASN A 221 -44.27 -40.61 -13.09
N SER A 222 -44.59 -40.13 -14.31
CA SER A 222 -45.93 -40.24 -14.91
C SER A 222 -46.00 -41.20 -16.10
N GLY A 223 -44.87 -41.83 -16.48
CA GLY A 223 -44.78 -42.88 -17.48
C GLY A 223 -44.81 -44.28 -16.85
N VAL A 224 -46.01 -44.86 -16.78
CA VAL A 224 -46.29 -46.31 -16.84
C VAL A 224 -45.42 -47.23 -15.96
N LEU A 225 -46.03 -47.68 -14.84
CA LEU A 225 -45.78 -48.99 -14.25
C LEU A 225 -46.11 -50.06 -15.29
N GLU A 226 -45.20 -50.31 -16.24
CA GLU A 226 -45.35 -51.39 -17.20
C GLU A 226 -44.95 -52.66 -16.46
N SER A 227 -45.98 -53.45 -16.16
CA SER A 227 -45.92 -54.76 -15.52
C SER A 227 -44.79 -55.59 -16.11
N ILE A 228 -43.76 -55.86 -15.31
CA ILE A 228 -42.74 -56.87 -15.58
C ILE A 228 -43.45 -58.23 -15.55
N PRO A 229 -43.44 -59.04 -16.64
CA PRO A 229 -43.88 -60.42 -16.56
C PRO A 229 -42.81 -61.23 -15.85
N GLU A 230 -43.19 -61.92 -14.78
CA GLU A 230 -42.45 -63.06 -14.25
C GLU A 230 -42.49 -64.19 -15.28
N GLU A 231 -41.37 -64.52 -15.93
CA GLU A 231 -41.10 -65.86 -16.47
C GLU A 231 -39.60 -66.18 -16.49
N ASP A 232 -39.36 -67.49 -16.40
CA ASP A 232 -38.21 -68.19 -15.88
C ASP A 232 -37.00 -68.34 -16.82
N SER A 233 -35.84 -68.49 -16.17
CA SER A 233 -34.70 -69.38 -16.52
C SER A 233 -33.84 -69.07 -17.77
N PHE A 234 -32.53 -68.84 -17.58
CA PHE A 234 -31.48 -69.88 -17.67
C PHE A 234 -30.06 -69.32 -17.47
N ASP A 235 -29.29 -70.10 -16.69
CA ASP A 235 -27.85 -70.35 -16.68
C ASP A 235 -26.76 -69.27 -16.50
N SER A 236 -25.90 -69.64 -15.55
CA SER A 236 -24.60 -69.12 -15.14
C SER A 236 -23.58 -68.88 -16.24
N VAL A 237 -22.87 -67.75 -16.18
CA VAL A 237 -21.42 -67.68 -16.46
C VAL A 237 -20.75 -66.72 -15.49
N ASP A 238 -19.77 -67.28 -14.78
CA ASP A 238 -18.81 -66.70 -13.86
C ASP A 238 -17.83 -65.76 -14.58
N ILE A 239 -17.73 -64.48 -14.17
CA ILE A 239 -16.59 -63.60 -14.47
C ILE A 239 -16.33 -62.65 -13.28
N SER A 240 -15.41 -63.08 -12.41
CA SER A 240 -14.46 -62.32 -11.59
C SER A 240 -14.69 -60.81 -11.35
N GLU A 241 -14.92 -60.47 -10.09
CA GLU A 241 -14.82 -59.12 -9.52
C GLU A 241 -13.36 -58.63 -9.50
N GLU A 242 -13.05 -57.60 -10.30
CA GLU A 242 -11.94 -56.68 -10.05
C GLU A 242 -12.49 -55.39 -9.41
N ASP A 243 -12.29 -55.30 -8.10
CA ASP A 243 -11.70 -54.17 -7.39
C ASP A 243 -12.11 -52.74 -7.80
N VAL A 244 -13.16 -52.18 -7.16
CA VAL A 244 -13.16 -50.77 -6.76
C VAL A 244 -13.92 -50.58 -5.43
N SER A 245 -13.20 -50.76 -4.32
CA SER A 245 -13.67 -50.41 -2.99
C SER A 245 -13.89 -48.89 -2.86
N ALA A 246 -15.14 -48.50 -2.58
CA ALA A 246 -15.53 -47.16 -2.23
C ALA A 246 -14.95 -46.77 -0.85
N SER A 247 -13.96 -45.88 -0.84
CA SER A 247 -13.49 -45.24 0.39
C SER A 247 -14.29 -43.96 0.65
N GLN A 248 -15.02 -43.96 1.77
CA GLN A 248 -15.62 -42.79 2.40
C GLN A 248 -14.53 -41.75 2.75
N PRO A 249 -14.84 -40.44 2.74
CA PRO A 249 -13.90 -39.43 3.20
C PRO A 249 -13.78 -39.47 4.73
N VAL A 250 -12.59 -39.82 5.21
CA VAL A 250 -12.19 -39.70 6.61
C VAL A 250 -12.09 -38.22 6.97
N ILE A 251 -12.86 -37.81 7.98
CA ILE A 251 -12.73 -36.54 8.68
C ILE A 251 -11.38 -36.56 9.42
N ALA A 252 -10.45 -35.70 9.02
CA ALA A 252 -9.23 -35.48 9.78
C ALA A 252 -9.56 -34.54 10.96
N GLU A 253 -9.59 -35.11 12.17
CA GLU A 253 -9.54 -34.33 13.40
C GLU A 253 -8.18 -33.63 13.52
N GLU A 254 -8.20 -32.35 13.88
CA GLU A 254 -7.00 -31.55 14.14
C GLU A 254 -6.25 -32.09 15.37
N PRO A 255 -4.90 -32.19 15.34
CA PRO A 255 -4.15 -32.53 16.54
C PRO A 255 -4.17 -31.36 17.53
N VAL A 256 -4.81 -31.59 18.66
CA VAL A 256 -4.70 -30.80 19.89
C VAL A 256 -3.22 -30.80 20.32
N MET A 257 -2.56 -29.65 20.30
CA MET A 257 -1.26 -29.49 20.96
C MET A 257 -1.48 -29.37 22.47
N GLU A 258 -1.11 -30.43 23.19
CA GLU A 258 -0.95 -30.42 24.65
C GLU A 258 0.21 -29.50 25.07
N GLU A 259 -0.06 -28.63 26.06
CA GLU A 259 0.97 -27.81 26.71
C GLU A 259 1.98 -28.69 27.46
N PRO A 260 3.30 -28.41 27.38
CA PRO A 260 4.28 -29.13 28.16
C PRO A 260 4.21 -28.73 29.66
N PRO A 261 4.46 -29.66 30.59
CA PRO A 261 4.27 -29.43 32.01
C PRO A 261 5.33 -28.49 32.60
N ALA A 262 4.87 -27.61 33.49
CA ALA A 262 5.72 -26.82 34.38
C ALA A 262 6.59 -27.74 35.26
N THR A 263 7.87 -27.41 35.37
CA THR A 263 8.79 -27.98 36.37
C THR A 263 9.52 -26.87 37.13
N PRO A 264 9.93 -27.14 38.38
CA PRO A 264 9.68 -26.25 39.50
C PRO A 264 10.83 -25.29 39.83
N GLU A 265 10.48 -24.28 40.62
CA GLU A 265 11.37 -23.38 41.33
C GLU A 265 12.52 -24.14 42.02
N ALA A 266 13.75 -23.67 41.78
CA ALA A 266 14.90 -23.98 42.61
C ALA A 266 15.45 -22.68 43.18
N ASP A 267 15.05 -22.43 44.43
CA ASP A 267 15.77 -21.65 45.41
C ASP A 267 17.20 -22.19 45.57
N ARG A 268 18.20 -21.30 45.52
CA ARG A 268 19.48 -21.44 46.23
C ARG A 268 20.28 -20.13 46.21
N THR A 269 20.27 -19.51 47.38
CA THR A 269 21.26 -18.60 47.96
C THR A 269 22.73 -19.05 47.80
N SER A 270 23.65 -18.10 47.60
CA SER A 270 25.03 -17.94 48.16
C SER A 270 25.84 -17.04 47.21
N ILE A 271 26.10 -15.78 47.54
CA ILE A 271 27.28 -15.28 48.28
C ILE A 271 28.60 -15.84 47.71
N GLU A 272 29.33 -14.99 46.98
CA GLU A 272 30.77 -14.83 47.19
C GLU A 272 31.19 -13.39 46.84
N GLU A 273 31.86 -12.76 47.79
CA GLU A 273 32.41 -11.41 47.76
C GLU A 273 33.86 -11.41 47.23
N SER A 274 34.22 -10.30 46.55
CA SER A 274 35.54 -9.63 46.55
C SER A 274 36.71 -10.24 45.72
N PRO A 275 37.79 -9.47 45.39
CA PRO A 275 38.08 -8.06 45.72
C PRO A 275 38.52 -7.14 44.56
N VAL A 276 38.30 -5.83 44.81
CA VAL A 276 39.20 -4.66 44.67
C VAL A 276 40.56 -4.87 43.98
N MET A 277 40.87 -4.00 43.00
CA MET A 277 42.19 -3.35 42.88
C MET A 277 42.03 -1.88 42.49
N GLU A 278 42.64 -1.02 43.30
CA GLU A 278 42.90 0.41 43.13
C GLU A 278 44.20 0.64 42.34
N GLU A 279 44.29 1.79 41.64
CA GLU A 279 45.38 2.79 41.58
C GLU A 279 45.22 3.62 40.29
N GLU A 280 44.90 4.92 40.38
CA GLU A 280 45.83 6.09 40.45
C GLU A 280 46.56 6.32 39.09
N ALA A 281 46.66 7.50 38.47
CA ALA A 281 46.82 8.86 38.99
C ALA A 281 46.57 9.95 37.91
N VAL A 282 46.01 11.08 38.37
CA VAL A 282 46.42 12.50 38.18
C VAL A 282 46.45 13.16 36.78
N GLY A 283 45.72 14.30 36.71
CA GLY A 283 45.97 15.43 35.81
C GLY A 283 45.10 16.65 36.15
N GLU A 284 45.69 17.66 36.79
CA GLU A 284 45.09 18.88 37.38
C GLU A 284 44.41 19.87 36.41
N VAL A 285 43.19 20.26 36.79
CA VAL A 285 42.66 21.62 37.09
C VAL A 285 43.41 22.86 36.55
N LYS A 286 42.68 23.73 35.83
CA LYS A 286 42.72 25.20 36.03
C LYS A 286 41.32 25.83 35.95
N GLN A 287 40.99 26.57 37.00
CA GLN A 287 39.81 27.43 37.18
C GLN A 287 39.99 28.80 36.49
N GLY A 288 38.87 29.45 36.20
CA GLY A 288 38.76 30.87 35.83
C GLY A 288 37.30 31.23 35.52
N THR A 289 36.46 31.44 36.53
CA THR A 289 36.03 32.75 37.07
C THR A 289 34.93 33.43 36.24
N MET A 290 33.72 33.39 36.79
CA MET A 290 32.57 34.25 36.50
C MET A 290 32.80 35.66 37.10
N PRO A 291 32.15 36.71 36.56
CA PRO A 291 31.11 37.33 37.39
C PRO A 291 29.88 37.82 36.61
N GLU A 292 28.75 37.83 37.31
CA GLU A 292 27.50 38.57 37.09
C GLU A 292 27.46 39.79 38.07
N PRO A 293 26.42 40.67 38.15
CA PRO A 293 25.41 41.17 37.20
C PRO A 293 25.22 42.73 37.34
N VAL A 294 23.99 43.26 37.10
CA VAL A 294 23.43 44.64 37.28
C VAL A 294 23.33 45.43 35.94
N ALA A 295 22.19 45.94 35.44
CA ALA A 295 21.09 46.69 36.07
C ALA A 295 19.73 46.60 35.34
N GLN A 296 18.70 47.03 36.07
CA GLN A 296 17.24 47.10 35.85
C GLN A 296 16.77 48.37 35.06
N VAL A 297 15.75 48.28 34.17
CA VAL A 297 14.36 48.88 34.26
C VAL A 297 14.17 50.23 33.47
N PRO A 298 12.99 50.70 32.99
CA PRO A 298 11.68 50.12 32.56
C PRO A 298 10.97 50.75 31.30
N ALA A 299 9.72 50.29 31.02
CA ALA A 299 8.49 51.03 30.66
C ALA A 299 7.99 51.14 29.18
N GLU A 300 6.99 50.30 28.88
CA GLU A 300 5.60 50.58 28.42
C GLU A 300 5.22 51.99 27.91
N VAL A 301 4.69 52.10 26.67
CA VAL A 301 3.71 53.12 26.20
C VAL A 301 2.87 52.59 25.01
N GLU A 302 1.54 52.74 25.09
CA GLU A 302 0.50 52.47 24.08
C GLU A 302 0.11 53.77 23.28
N PRO A 303 -0.83 53.78 22.30
CA PRO A 303 -0.70 54.50 21.02
C PRO A 303 -1.43 55.86 20.90
N GLU A 304 -1.11 56.65 19.86
CA GLU A 304 -1.88 57.84 19.45
C GLU A 304 -2.26 57.89 17.96
N LYS A 305 -3.44 58.48 17.71
CA LYS A 305 -4.12 58.75 16.44
C LYS A 305 -3.80 60.17 15.90
N GLY A 306 -3.66 60.28 14.58
CA GLY A 306 -4.40 61.22 13.72
C GLY A 306 -3.96 62.70 13.60
N GLN A 307 -3.78 63.16 12.35
CA GLN A 307 -4.07 64.52 11.81
C GLN A 307 -3.75 64.50 10.30
N GLN A 308 -4.74 64.52 9.40
CA GLN A 308 -5.44 65.65 8.75
C GLN A 308 -4.60 66.50 7.77
N ALA A 309 -5.10 66.58 6.54
CA ALA A 309 -4.57 67.28 5.37
C ALA A 309 -5.08 68.73 5.29
N PRO A 310 -4.48 69.61 4.46
CA PRO A 310 -5.09 70.87 4.06
C PRO A 310 -5.63 70.86 2.62
N ASP A 311 -6.69 71.63 2.46
CA ASP A 311 -7.51 71.90 1.27
C ASP A 311 -6.79 72.72 0.18
N GLU A 312 -7.09 72.43 -1.10
CA GLU A 312 -7.06 73.42 -2.20
C GLU A 312 -8.27 73.19 -3.14
N GLU A 313 -8.96 74.29 -3.47
CA GLU A 313 -10.17 74.40 -4.30
C GLU A 313 -9.86 74.50 -5.83
N PRO A 314 -10.87 74.37 -6.72
CA PRO A 314 -10.72 73.77 -8.05
C PRO A 314 -10.61 74.77 -9.21
N SER A 315 -9.94 74.36 -10.29
CA SER A 315 -9.99 75.05 -11.60
C SER A 315 -10.27 74.08 -12.77
N GLU A 316 -11.48 74.23 -13.30
CA GLU A 316 -11.93 74.23 -14.71
C GLU A 316 -11.47 73.15 -15.71
N LEU A 317 -12.48 72.44 -16.24
CA LEU A 317 -12.46 71.44 -17.29
C LEU A 317 -12.01 72.00 -18.66
N THR A 318 -11.11 71.30 -19.34
CA THR A 318 -11.15 71.19 -20.81
C THR A 318 -10.95 69.74 -21.22
N GLU A 319 -12.01 69.19 -21.82
CA GLU A 319 -12.13 67.84 -22.34
C GLU A 319 -11.30 67.69 -23.61
N ILE A 320 -10.33 66.78 -23.59
CA ILE A 320 -9.63 66.30 -24.78
C ILE A 320 -10.07 64.85 -24.97
N GLU A 321 -10.93 64.58 -25.95
CA GLU A 321 -11.33 63.22 -26.31
C GLU A 321 -10.12 62.42 -26.81
N PRO A 322 -9.70 61.32 -26.14
CA PRO A 322 -8.73 60.40 -26.71
C PRO A 322 -9.40 59.47 -27.71
N ALA A 323 -8.78 59.33 -28.88
CA ALA A 323 -9.18 58.47 -29.98
C ALA A 323 -9.51 57.02 -29.53
N PRO A 324 -10.42 56.30 -30.22
CA PRO A 324 -10.93 55.02 -29.77
C PRO A 324 -9.83 53.96 -29.70
N ILE A 325 -9.56 53.49 -28.49
CA ILE A 325 -8.76 52.29 -28.24
C ILE A 325 -9.56 51.11 -28.78
N LYS A 326 -9.04 50.43 -29.81
CA LYS A 326 -9.60 49.13 -30.23
C LYS A 326 -9.50 48.16 -29.07
N GLU A 327 -10.67 47.81 -28.52
CA GLU A 327 -10.86 46.78 -27.52
C GLU A 327 -10.16 45.47 -27.97
N PRO A 328 -9.34 44.82 -27.14
CA PRO A 328 -8.74 43.55 -27.51
C PRO A 328 -9.89 42.54 -27.67
N GLU A 329 -10.11 42.07 -28.89
CA GLU A 329 -11.07 41.02 -29.21
C GLU A 329 -10.97 39.90 -28.17
N ALA A 330 -12.08 39.64 -27.47
CA ALA A 330 -12.19 38.57 -26.50
C ALA A 330 -11.85 37.24 -27.17
N ARG A 331 -10.62 36.75 -26.95
CA ARG A 331 -10.18 35.44 -27.45
C ARG A 331 -11.13 34.39 -26.89
N ALA A 332 -11.80 33.64 -27.78
CA ALA A 332 -12.68 32.55 -27.40
C ALA A 332 -12.00 31.64 -26.35
N PRO A 333 -12.72 31.17 -25.31
CA PRO A 333 -12.12 30.40 -24.24
C PRO A 333 -11.47 29.13 -24.79
N LYS A 334 -10.20 28.91 -24.45
CA LYS A 334 -9.45 27.71 -24.83
C LYS A 334 -10.18 26.47 -24.29
N LYS A 335 -10.65 25.59 -25.19
CA LYS A 335 -11.29 24.31 -24.83
C LYS A 335 -10.23 23.26 -24.51
N TYR A 336 -9.87 23.13 -23.24
CA TYR A 336 -8.92 22.12 -22.77
C TYR A 336 -9.54 20.71 -22.79
N GLN A 337 -8.70 19.69 -22.95
CA GLN A 337 -9.08 18.29 -22.77
C GLN A 337 -8.27 17.65 -21.64
N VAL A 338 -8.80 16.60 -21.04
CA VAL A 338 -8.09 15.76 -20.07
C VAL A 338 -7.93 14.38 -20.68
N VAL A 339 -6.68 13.93 -20.83
CA VAL A 339 -6.37 12.56 -21.26
C VAL A 339 -6.05 11.70 -20.05
N ILE A 340 -6.55 10.46 -20.03
CA ILE A 340 -6.31 9.50 -18.95
C ILE A 340 -4.99 8.77 -19.17
N THR A 341 -4.14 8.71 -18.14
CA THR A 341 -2.82 8.08 -18.15
C THR A 341 -2.70 7.11 -16.98
N LEU A 342 -2.82 5.81 -17.27
CA LEU A 342 -2.71 4.71 -16.31
C LEU A 342 -1.51 3.82 -16.66
N ASP A 343 -0.80 3.30 -15.67
CA ASP A 343 0.33 2.39 -15.87
C ASP A 343 -0.11 1.04 -16.46
N ASN A 344 -1.29 0.55 -16.04
CA ASN A 344 -1.93 -0.62 -16.62
C ASN A 344 -3.02 -0.19 -17.62
N PRO A 345 -2.91 -0.52 -18.92
CA PRO A 345 -3.90 -0.13 -19.94
C PRO A 345 -5.28 -0.76 -19.73
N ASP A 346 -5.37 -1.92 -19.06
CA ASP A 346 -6.64 -2.61 -18.83
C ASP A 346 -7.45 -2.02 -17.68
N SER A 347 -6.81 -1.25 -16.79
CA SER A 347 -7.44 -0.59 -15.65
C SER A 347 -8.36 0.57 -16.08
N SER A 348 -9.11 1.14 -15.15
CA SER A 348 -10.02 2.27 -15.44
C SER A 348 -9.93 3.34 -14.36
N LEU A 349 -9.73 4.60 -14.75
CA LEU A 349 -9.75 5.72 -13.83
C LEU A 349 -11.20 6.02 -13.46
N ARG A 350 -11.48 5.98 -12.15
CA ARG A 350 -12.80 6.23 -11.60
C ARG A 350 -13.13 7.73 -11.65
N VAL A 351 -14.27 8.06 -12.26
CA VAL A 351 -14.88 9.40 -12.25
C VAL A 351 -15.81 9.49 -11.05
N ARG A 352 -15.64 10.51 -10.21
CA ARG A 352 -16.32 10.63 -8.92
C ARG A 352 -17.27 11.82 -8.84
N ALA A 353 -18.26 11.74 -7.96
CA ALA A 353 -19.25 12.80 -7.77
C ALA A 353 -18.62 14.08 -7.18
N GLU A 354 -17.66 13.93 -6.28
CA GLU A 354 -16.93 15.03 -5.65
C GLU A 354 -15.41 14.83 -5.81
N PRO A 355 -14.57 15.89 -5.63
CA PRO A 355 -13.11 15.78 -5.73
C PRO A 355 -12.49 15.12 -4.48
N ASN A 356 -13.01 13.96 -4.12
CA ASN A 356 -12.51 13.15 -3.02
C ASN A 356 -12.76 11.66 -3.30
N THR A 357 -11.98 10.82 -2.62
CA THR A 357 -11.96 9.38 -2.79
C THR A 357 -13.12 8.63 -2.14
N LYS A 358 -13.88 9.30 -1.27
CA LYS A 358 -15.01 8.71 -0.52
C LYS A 358 -16.34 8.87 -1.25
N SER A 359 -16.44 9.83 -2.16
CA SER A 359 -17.66 10.14 -2.90
C SER A 359 -18.03 9.02 -3.89
N PRO A 360 -19.33 8.89 -4.24
CA PRO A 360 -19.77 7.89 -5.21
C PRO A 360 -19.01 7.94 -6.53
N VAL A 361 -18.72 6.77 -7.09
CA VAL A 361 -18.12 6.63 -8.41
C VAL A 361 -19.23 6.64 -9.46
N LEU A 362 -19.15 7.58 -10.41
CA LEU A 362 -20.13 7.80 -11.48
C LEU A 362 -19.87 6.96 -12.73
N THR A 363 -18.60 6.86 -13.16
CA THR A 363 -18.18 6.05 -14.32
C THR A 363 -16.68 5.73 -14.27
N GLY A 364 -16.19 4.90 -15.19
CA GLY A 364 -14.77 4.58 -15.34
C GLY A 364 -14.27 4.92 -16.74
N LEU A 365 -13.06 5.49 -16.83
CA LEU A 365 -12.42 5.86 -18.09
C LEU A 365 -11.15 5.05 -18.33
N LYS A 366 -10.98 4.52 -19.54
CA LYS A 366 -9.81 3.72 -19.94
C LYS A 366 -8.59 4.60 -20.22
N HIS A 367 -7.40 4.00 -20.16
CA HIS A 367 -6.16 4.65 -20.58
C HIS A 367 -6.32 5.26 -21.98
N GLY A 368 -5.81 6.49 -22.17
CA GLY A 368 -5.85 7.20 -23.44
C GLY A 368 -7.20 7.85 -23.80
N GLN A 369 -8.29 7.58 -23.07
CA GLN A 369 -9.55 8.28 -23.30
C GLN A 369 -9.41 9.77 -22.98
N MET A 370 -10.05 10.61 -23.79
CA MET A 370 -10.05 12.07 -23.61
C MET A 370 -11.45 12.57 -23.25
N ARG A 371 -11.52 13.55 -22.36
CA ARG A 371 -12.78 14.21 -21.95
C ARG A 371 -12.60 15.72 -21.88
N SER A 372 -13.69 16.46 -22.08
CA SER A 372 -13.68 17.92 -21.98
C SER A 372 -13.33 18.32 -20.55
N TYR A 373 -12.35 19.21 -20.42
CA TYR A 373 -12.03 19.84 -19.14
C TYR A 373 -13.13 20.82 -18.75
N VAL A 374 -13.52 20.83 -17.48
CA VAL A 374 -14.48 21.79 -16.91
C VAL A 374 -13.78 22.73 -15.93
N GLU A 375 -13.20 22.18 -14.85
CA GLU A 375 -12.49 22.93 -13.82
C GLU A 375 -11.46 22.05 -13.12
N GLU A 376 -10.69 22.60 -12.18
CA GLU A 376 -9.76 21.84 -11.36
C GLU A 376 -9.84 22.23 -9.88
N ASN A 377 -9.66 21.23 -9.02
CA ASN A 377 -9.63 21.41 -7.58
C ASN A 377 -8.50 20.58 -7.00
N LYS A 378 -7.45 21.26 -6.53
CA LYS A 378 -6.24 20.63 -5.95
C LYS A 378 -5.73 19.49 -6.85
N GLY A 379 -5.82 18.24 -6.38
CA GLY A 379 -5.41 17.01 -7.07
C GLY A 379 -6.44 16.40 -8.04
N TRP A 380 -7.47 17.14 -8.43
CA TRP A 380 -8.56 16.65 -9.30
C TRP A 380 -8.81 17.58 -10.49
N PHE A 381 -9.17 16.98 -11.63
CA PHE A 381 -9.82 17.66 -12.75
C PHE A 381 -11.30 17.30 -12.75
N LYS A 382 -12.18 18.28 -12.90
CA LYS A 382 -13.56 18.05 -13.29
C LYS A 382 -13.62 17.94 -14.80
N ILE A 383 -14.30 16.91 -15.26
CA ILE A 383 -14.46 16.59 -16.67
C ILE A 383 -15.93 16.35 -16.99
N GLU A 384 -16.29 16.59 -18.24
CA GLU A 384 -17.57 16.11 -18.79
C GLU A 384 -17.38 14.67 -19.28
N TYR A 385 -17.91 13.69 -18.54
CA TYR A 385 -17.67 12.27 -18.83
C TYR A 385 -18.69 11.68 -19.81
N ALA A 386 -19.86 12.30 -19.92
CA ALA A 386 -20.93 12.04 -20.89
C ALA A 386 -21.67 13.36 -21.18
N PRO A 387 -22.41 13.50 -22.30
CA PRO A 387 -23.08 14.75 -22.66
C PRO A 387 -23.93 15.31 -21.51
N GLY A 388 -23.61 16.51 -21.05
CA GLY A 388 -24.29 17.20 -19.95
C GLY A 388 -24.03 16.63 -18.55
N LYS A 389 -23.13 15.63 -18.40
CA LYS A 389 -22.79 15.01 -17.12
C LYS A 389 -21.32 15.24 -16.76
N SER A 390 -21.07 15.81 -15.59
CA SER A 390 -19.72 16.12 -15.11
C SER A 390 -19.34 15.34 -13.85
N GLY A 391 -18.05 15.07 -13.69
CA GLY A 391 -17.50 14.40 -12.53
C GLY A 391 -16.00 14.63 -12.41
N TRP A 392 -15.40 14.13 -11.34
CA TRP A 392 -14.02 14.42 -10.96
C TRP A 392 -13.10 13.23 -11.19
N VAL A 393 -11.93 13.48 -11.79
CA VAL A 393 -10.85 12.50 -11.99
C VAL A 393 -9.54 12.98 -11.38
N SER A 394 -8.72 12.05 -10.91
CA SER A 394 -7.45 12.40 -10.26
C SER A 394 -6.42 12.91 -11.28
N LYS A 395 -5.75 14.02 -10.94
CA LYS A 395 -4.63 14.57 -11.73
C LYS A 395 -3.42 13.65 -11.80
N LYS A 396 -3.27 12.73 -10.84
CA LYS A 396 -2.15 11.78 -10.86
C LYS A 396 -2.21 10.84 -12.07
N PHE A 397 -3.41 10.55 -12.56
CA PHE A 397 -3.67 9.61 -13.64
C PHE A 397 -4.30 10.26 -14.86
N SER A 398 -4.11 11.58 -14.98
CA SER A 398 -4.64 12.31 -16.10
C SER A 398 -3.84 13.58 -16.36
N ARG A 399 -3.87 14.05 -17.59
CA ARG A 399 -3.13 15.22 -18.01
C ARG A 399 -4.04 16.20 -18.73
N LYS A 400 -4.00 17.47 -18.33
CA LYS A 400 -4.65 18.57 -19.04
C LYS A 400 -3.87 18.88 -20.32
N LEU A 401 -4.56 18.88 -21.45
CA LEU A 401 -4.04 19.16 -22.79
C LEU A 401 -4.63 20.48 -23.30
N GLU A 402 -3.77 21.32 -23.88
CA GLU A 402 -4.21 22.52 -24.58
C GLU A 402 -4.91 22.17 -25.90
N PRO A 403 -5.92 22.93 -26.33
CA PRO A 403 -6.50 22.76 -27.66
C PRO A 403 -5.44 22.94 -28.75
N GLY A 404 -5.33 21.96 -29.66
CA GLY A 404 -4.44 22.02 -30.81
C GLY A 404 -3.12 21.23 -30.70
N THR A 405 -2.85 20.56 -29.57
CA THR A 405 -1.71 19.63 -29.49
C THR A 405 -2.01 18.38 -30.34
N LYS A 406 -1.47 18.30 -31.56
CA LYS A 406 -1.48 17.05 -32.36
C LYS A 406 -0.71 15.96 -31.61
N LYS A 407 -1.17 14.70 -31.76
CA LYS A 407 -0.53 13.48 -31.25
C LYS A 407 0.99 13.60 -31.32
N THR A 408 1.61 13.78 -30.17
CA THR A 408 2.85 13.07 -29.88
C THR A 408 2.41 11.88 -29.06
N GLU A 409 2.60 10.69 -29.63
CA GLU A 409 2.78 9.47 -28.85
C GLU A 409 3.58 9.80 -27.59
N PRO A 410 3.21 9.30 -26.41
CA PRO A 410 4.05 9.49 -25.24
C PRO A 410 5.39 8.84 -25.56
N GLN A 411 6.41 9.65 -25.85
CA GLN A 411 7.77 9.25 -25.54
C GLN A 411 7.71 8.90 -24.07
N ALA A 412 7.95 7.62 -23.77
CA ALA A 412 8.28 7.18 -22.44
C ALA A 412 9.34 8.15 -21.92
N GLN A 413 8.94 9.06 -21.04
CA GLN A 413 9.89 9.69 -20.15
C GLN A 413 10.31 8.58 -19.21
N GLY A 414 11.25 7.76 -19.69
CA GLY A 414 12.11 7.01 -18.82
C GLY A 414 12.64 8.00 -17.80
N PHE A 415 12.55 7.61 -16.54
CA PHE A 415 13.37 8.16 -15.48
C PHE A 415 14.79 8.41 -16.04
N PRO A 416 15.46 9.51 -15.65
CA PRO A 416 16.80 9.80 -16.16
C PRO A 416 17.67 8.57 -15.93
N ALA A 417 18.09 7.95 -17.03
CA ALA A 417 19.09 6.91 -17.00
C ALA A 417 20.33 7.50 -16.34
N ILE A 418 20.75 6.89 -15.23
CA ILE A 418 22.04 7.14 -14.62
C ILE A 418 23.08 6.84 -15.71
N ARG A 419 23.70 7.89 -16.26
CA ARG A 419 24.86 7.74 -17.14
C ARG A 419 26.00 7.17 -16.29
N LEU A 420 26.27 5.87 -16.41
CA LEU A 420 27.61 5.38 -16.15
C LEU A 420 28.50 5.89 -17.28
N ALA A 421 29.41 6.80 -16.92
CA ALA A 421 30.49 7.22 -17.80
C ALA A 421 31.35 6.00 -18.14
N ALA A 422 31.50 5.74 -19.44
CA ALA A 422 32.56 4.89 -19.95
C ALA A 422 33.90 5.59 -19.68
N ALA A 423 34.71 5.03 -18.80
CA ALA A 423 36.15 5.29 -18.79
C ALA A 423 36.79 4.24 -19.71
N GLY A 424 37.36 4.71 -20.81
CA GLY A 424 38.16 3.88 -21.70
C GLY A 424 39.51 3.53 -21.07
N SER A 425 39.94 2.31 -21.34
CA SER A 425 41.24 1.97 -21.95
C SER A 425 41.26 0.47 -22.25
#